data_AF-A0AAC8QB95-F1
#
_entry.id   AF-A0AAC8QB95-F1
#
_cell.length_a   1.000
_cell.length_b   1.000
_cell.length_c   1.000
_cell.angle_alpha   90.00
_cell.angle_beta   90.00
_cell.angle_gamma   90.00
#
_symmetry.space_group_name_H-M   'P 1'
#
loop_
_entity.id
_entity.type
_entity.pdbx_description
1 polymer ?
#
loop_
_entity_poly.entity_id
_entity_poly.type
_entity_poly.pdbx_seq_one_letter_code
_entity_poly.pdbx_strand_id
1 'polypeptide(L)'
;MPDGTVVNFNHLPRTTRERLIESLGPKPRLAPLLADPVSGWKPLFWWTVLGLYCLFHFVGTALIYFGQVGPLIDPVQDPWHLLPYFGSAFFLTASVLAVAFHVLRRKALPFPPGRYLFPLDIIDARSRNLRITSLSELEDFKAVHEHSNGVYTHTTFTFDFGGGDREQFVVRGKDEAEKRMRELQRARAAFGKALEDKDANAVHHYDLFYDVRVRGGFESLQGSASTELPGGMLAGELPRVLERRWLAALAVGVVLGSSTWLVRNLLSDSVAFTHAKTVGREATFRNYLRTAWLHVDEAKELGAKAGFSECEQTNTERCWEDYLVNWSESPRLQEARVERLPRAALKEAAPTLSALRQFRKKYPQSVVDAEAQERMHQLFAQALTDFQSQASTKNPRLVPFVGKLLAHLESTGNPKVLVRFQREASTSLLEADMLMQKAGKKLRKPMAEVSPYFTDERILPLENNITQAMGAAFKQIFPTDLLVLEKGPALSARDTSNSSVPVLGIRYTVGSSGKVFNVSEDSRLFVGIAFEFDVEMSLPNEKPLQFSLSVGPPERFSFRSNGSLVEAAYQNMALRAFDELDDKLRHTFFRPDSKAFMAGTGAP
;
A
#
# COMPACT_ATOMS: atom_id res chain seq x y z
N MET A 1 24.08 37.60 51.75
CA MET A 1 24.23 36.18 52.10
C MET A 1 25.34 36.14 53.13
N PRO A 2 25.12 35.75 54.40
CA PRO A 2 26.23 35.24 55.17
C PRO A 2 26.51 33.83 54.65
N ASP A 3 27.23 33.78 53.52
CA ASP A 3 27.71 32.54 52.94
C ASP A 3 28.55 31.82 54.00
N GLY A 4 28.06 30.69 54.53
CA GLY A 4 28.84 29.86 55.45
C GLY A 4 30.25 29.66 54.90
N THR A 5 31.27 29.75 55.76
CA THR A 5 32.65 29.85 55.29
C THR A 5 33.05 28.58 54.56
N VAL A 6 33.45 28.70 53.28
CA VAL A 6 33.90 27.58 52.47
C VAL A 6 35.41 27.45 52.57
N VAL A 7 35.88 26.32 53.11
CA VAL A 7 37.30 26.04 53.32
C VAL A 7 37.67 24.72 52.67
N ASN A 8 38.75 24.69 51.89
CA ASN A 8 39.29 23.43 51.38
C ASN A 8 39.90 22.64 52.54
N PHE A 9 39.48 21.39 52.73
CA PHE A 9 40.00 20.49 53.76
C PHE A 9 41.53 20.41 53.74
N ASN A 10 42.14 20.39 52.55
CA ASN A 10 43.60 20.29 52.41
C ASN A 10 44.34 21.55 52.85
N HIS A 11 43.65 22.69 53.01
CA HIS A 11 44.23 23.95 53.50
C HIS A 11 44.13 24.07 55.03
N LEU A 12 43.41 23.16 55.71
CA LEU A 12 43.37 23.14 57.17
C LEU A 12 44.73 22.70 57.76
N PRO A 13 45.13 23.27 58.91
CA PRO A 13 46.28 22.79 59.67
C PRO A 13 46.19 21.28 59.94
N ARG A 14 47.34 20.59 59.98
CA ARG A 14 47.39 19.13 60.16
C ARG A 14 46.62 18.67 61.39
N THR A 15 46.79 19.34 62.53
CA THR A 15 46.11 19.03 63.79
C THR A 15 44.59 19.12 63.64
N THR A 16 44.09 20.15 62.96
CA THR A 16 42.66 20.32 62.65
C THR A 16 42.14 19.23 61.71
N ARG A 17 42.91 18.85 60.68
CA ARG A 17 42.53 17.76 59.76
C ARG A 17 42.41 16.42 60.48
N GLU A 18 43.43 16.03 61.24
CA GLU A 18 43.45 14.77 61.99
C GLU A 18 42.29 14.74 63.01
N ARG A 19 42.05 15.86 63.70
CA ARG A 19 40.95 15.97 64.66
C ARG A 19 39.58 15.84 64.00
N LEU A 20 39.36 16.49 62.84
CA LEU A 20 38.13 16.34 62.06
C LEU A 20 37.93 14.89 61.61
N ILE A 21 38.97 14.23 61.11
CA ILE A 21 38.90 12.82 60.71
C ILE A 21 38.56 11.92 61.91
N GLU A 22 39.24 12.10 63.05
CA GLU A 22 38.97 11.37 64.28
C GLU A 22 37.53 11.57 64.76
N SER A 23 37.05 12.82 64.79
CA SER A 23 35.68 13.18 65.18
C SER A 23 34.59 12.63 64.26
N LEU A 24 34.91 12.36 63.00
CA LEU A 24 33.99 11.73 62.04
C LEU A 24 34.21 10.21 61.91
N GLY A 25 35.21 9.68 62.61
CA GLY A 25 35.55 8.26 62.59
C GLY A 25 34.59 7.39 63.42
N PRO A 26 34.79 6.06 63.41
CA PRO A 26 33.94 5.11 64.13
C PRO A 26 34.03 5.24 65.67
N LYS A 27 35.11 5.85 66.19
CA LYS A 27 35.32 6.11 67.62
C LYS A 27 35.68 7.59 67.81
N PRO A 28 34.70 8.50 67.80
CA PRO A 28 34.97 9.92 67.74
C PRO A 28 35.48 10.46 69.07
N ARG A 29 36.56 11.25 69.01
CA ARG A 29 37.10 11.97 70.19
C ARG A 29 36.17 13.10 70.64
N LEU A 30 35.57 13.81 69.67
CA LEU A 30 34.43 14.68 69.85
C LEU A 30 33.36 14.22 68.86
N ALA A 31 32.28 13.60 69.36
CA ALA A 31 31.21 13.09 68.52
C ALA A 31 30.31 14.22 68.01
N PRO A 32 29.86 14.18 66.74
CA PRO A 32 28.83 15.09 66.27
C PRO A 32 27.52 14.82 67.05
N LEU A 33 26.83 15.91 67.41
CA LEU A 33 25.53 15.89 68.07
C LEU A 33 24.45 15.34 67.15
N LEU A 34 24.50 15.72 65.86
CA LEU A 34 23.69 15.16 64.79
C LEU A 34 24.58 14.87 63.59
N ALA A 35 24.31 13.76 62.91
CA ALA A 35 25.00 13.38 61.69
C ALA A 35 23.96 12.97 60.63
N ASP A 36 24.07 13.55 59.45
CA ASP A 36 23.30 13.21 58.25
C ASP A 36 24.26 12.73 57.15
N PRO A 37 24.70 11.46 57.21
CA PRO A 37 25.65 10.91 56.25
C PRO A 37 25.00 10.76 54.87
N VAL A 38 25.75 11.02 53.80
CA VAL A 38 25.27 10.81 52.43
C VAL A 38 25.01 9.32 52.23
N SER A 39 23.76 8.96 51.97
CA SER A 39 23.38 7.58 51.63
C SER A 39 24.09 7.15 50.34
N GLY A 40 25.14 6.33 50.49
CA GLY A 40 25.96 5.91 49.35
C GLY A 40 25.25 4.96 48.39
N TRP A 41 24.27 4.18 48.87
CA TRP A 41 23.66 3.11 48.07
C TRP A 41 22.63 3.61 47.06
N LYS A 42 21.77 4.56 47.45
CA LYS A 42 20.66 5.04 46.60
C LYS A 42 21.10 5.53 45.20
N PRO A 43 22.08 6.44 45.07
CA PRO A 43 22.53 6.87 43.75
C PRO A 43 23.18 5.72 42.97
N LEU A 44 23.97 4.86 43.62
CA LEU A 44 24.60 3.71 42.98
C LEU A 44 23.56 2.74 42.41
N PHE A 45 22.50 2.44 43.17
CA PHE A 45 21.41 1.58 42.73
C PHE A 45 20.73 2.15 41.48
N TRP A 46 20.31 3.41 41.50
CA TRP A 46 19.60 4.01 40.37
C TRP A 46 20.46 4.14 39.12
N TRP A 47 21.73 4.50 39.24
CA TRP A 47 22.64 4.51 38.10
C TRP A 47 22.91 3.11 37.55
N THR A 48 22.99 2.09 38.41
CA THR A 48 23.15 0.70 37.96
C THR A 48 21.91 0.22 37.21
N VAL A 49 20.72 0.50 37.74
CA VAL A 49 19.44 0.16 37.08
C VAL A 49 19.32 0.86 35.73
N LEU A 50 19.67 2.15 35.65
CA LEU A 50 19.68 2.89 34.38
C LEU A 50 20.67 2.28 33.38
N GLY A 51 21.89 1.95 33.82
CA GLY A 51 22.89 1.30 32.99
C GLY A 51 22.41 -0.04 32.41
N LEU A 52 21.80 -0.89 33.23
CA LEU A 52 21.23 -2.16 32.77
C LEU A 52 20.09 -1.95 31.78
N TYR A 53 19.17 -1.02 32.06
CA TYR A 53 18.09 -0.67 31.14
C TYR A 53 18.63 -0.21 29.78
N CYS A 54 19.60 0.71 29.77
CA CYS A 54 20.22 1.19 28.54
C CYS A 54 20.98 0.10 27.79
N LEU A 55 21.62 -0.84 28.49
CA LEU A 55 22.27 -2.00 27.87
C LEU A 55 21.24 -2.90 27.17
N PHE A 56 20.16 -3.28 27.86
CA PHE A 56 19.08 -4.08 27.27
C PHE A 56 18.44 -3.37 26.09
N HIS A 57 18.19 -2.07 26.21
CA HIS A 57 17.62 -1.28 25.12
C HIS A 57 18.57 -1.18 23.92
N PHE A 58 19.88 -0.98 24.15
CA PHE A 58 20.90 -0.94 23.10
C PHE A 58 20.98 -2.26 22.32
N VAL A 59 21.04 -3.39 23.05
CA VAL A 59 21.07 -4.73 22.45
C VAL A 59 19.74 -5.04 21.75
N GLY A 60 18.60 -4.71 22.36
CA GLY A 60 17.28 -4.87 21.76
C GLY A 60 17.18 -4.13 20.43
N THR A 61 17.62 -2.86 20.40
CA THR A 61 17.65 -2.03 19.18
C THR A 61 18.50 -2.69 18.08
N ALA A 62 19.64 -3.27 18.44
CA ALA A 62 20.51 -3.98 17.48
C ALA A 62 19.86 -5.22 16.87
N LEU A 63 19.06 -5.95 17.65
CA LEU A 63 18.44 -7.22 17.26
C LEU A 63 17.10 -7.06 16.53
N ILE A 64 16.43 -5.91 16.66
CA ILE A 64 15.17 -5.64 15.97
C ILE A 64 15.36 -5.82 14.46
N TYR A 65 14.55 -6.70 13.86
CA TYR A 65 14.52 -7.03 12.43
C TYR A 65 15.85 -7.47 11.80
N PHE A 66 16.79 -7.95 12.62
CA PHE A 66 18.11 -8.33 12.13
C PHE A 66 18.02 -9.48 11.12
N GLY A 67 18.49 -9.25 9.90
CA GLY A 67 18.53 -10.22 8.80
C GLY A 67 17.16 -10.63 8.22
N GLN A 68 16.07 -10.02 8.66
CA GLN A 68 14.72 -10.38 8.21
C GLN A 68 14.36 -9.62 6.92
N VAL A 69 13.75 -10.32 5.97
CA VAL A 69 13.27 -9.75 4.70
C VAL A 69 11.77 -9.94 4.59
N GLY A 70 11.02 -8.85 4.45
CA GLY A 70 9.58 -8.92 4.28
C GLY A 70 8.98 -7.64 3.66
N PRO A 71 7.70 -7.66 3.26
CA PRO A 71 7.05 -6.51 2.65
C PRO A 71 6.92 -5.29 3.59
N LEU A 72 6.97 -5.52 4.90
CA LEU A 72 6.86 -4.48 5.94
C LEU A 72 8.07 -4.47 6.89
N ILE A 73 9.12 -5.21 6.55
CA ILE A 73 10.28 -5.42 7.41
C ILE A 73 11.54 -5.18 6.59
N ASP A 74 12.28 -4.14 6.97
CA ASP A 74 13.53 -3.76 6.33
C ASP A 74 14.71 -4.30 7.15
N PRO A 75 15.62 -5.10 6.55
CA PRO A 75 16.78 -5.62 7.26
C PRO A 75 17.74 -4.51 7.67
N VAL A 76 17.80 -3.41 6.90
CA VAL A 76 18.64 -2.25 7.18
C VAL A 76 17.83 -1.20 7.93
N GLN A 77 18.37 -0.71 9.05
CA GLN A 77 17.74 0.33 9.84
C GLN A 77 18.03 1.70 9.23
N ASP A 78 16.99 2.50 9.02
CA ASP A 78 17.10 3.89 8.60
C ASP A 78 17.97 4.74 9.54
N PRO A 79 18.53 5.87 9.06
CA PRO A 79 19.33 6.78 9.88
C PRO A 79 18.66 7.30 11.15
N TRP A 80 17.31 7.36 11.21
CA TRP A 80 16.61 7.80 12.42
C TRP A 80 16.84 6.85 13.62
N HIS A 81 17.18 5.59 13.36
CA HIS A 81 17.54 4.64 14.41
C HIS A 81 18.86 5.00 15.10
N LEU A 82 19.67 5.94 14.59
CA LEU A 82 20.84 6.44 15.30
C LEU A 82 20.49 7.06 16.66
N LEU A 83 19.31 7.67 16.79
CA LEU A 83 18.87 8.29 18.04
C LEU A 83 18.80 7.30 19.22
N PRO A 84 18.12 6.14 19.12
CA PRO A 84 18.13 5.15 20.20
C PRO A 84 19.53 4.55 20.47
N TYR A 85 20.40 4.37 19.45
CA TYR A 85 21.79 3.96 19.70
C TYR A 85 22.58 5.02 20.47
N PHE A 86 22.50 6.29 20.07
CA PHE A 86 23.16 7.41 20.76
C PHE A 86 22.68 7.56 22.18
N GLY A 87 21.35 7.61 22.38
CA GLY A 87 20.76 7.75 23.70
C GLY A 87 21.17 6.61 24.63
N SER A 88 21.07 5.37 24.15
CA SER A 88 21.40 4.20 24.99
C SER A 88 22.90 4.12 25.30
N ALA A 89 23.78 4.35 24.32
CA ALA A 89 25.23 4.36 24.55
C ALA A 89 25.67 5.52 25.45
N PHE A 90 25.07 6.71 25.29
CA PHE A 90 25.29 7.87 26.14
C PHE A 90 24.90 7.58 27.59
N PHE A 91 23.66 7.16 27.85
CA PHE A 91 23.18 6.92 29.21
C PHE A 91 23.82 5.70 29.86
N LEU A 92 24.19 4.67 29.09
CA LEU A 92 25.00 3.55 29.56
C LEU A 92 26.36 4.03 30.06
N THR A 93 27.07 4.81 29.25
CA THR A 93 28.39 5.36 29.60
C THR A 93 28.28 6.34 30.78
N ALA A 94 27.28 7.23 30.76
CA ALA A 94 27.03 8.18 31.84
C ALA A 94 26.74 7.45 33.17
N SER A 95 26.01 6.35 33.13
CA SER A 95 25.71 5.51 34.31
C SER A 95 26.98 4.90 34.90
N VAL A 96 27.85 4.31 34.05
CA VAL A 96 29.13 3.74 34.49
C VAL A 96 30.03 4.83 35.10
N LEU A 97 30.15 5.99 34.43
CA LEU A 97 30.94 7.12 34.94
C LEU A 97 30.34 7.72 36.21
N ALA A 98 29.02 7.74 36.36
CA ALA A 98 28.36 8.22 37.57
C ALA A 98 28.60 7.27 38.76
N VAL A 99 28.50 5.95 38.55
CA VAL A 99 28.86 4.94 39.56
C VAL A 99 30.32 5.11 39.98
N ALA A 100 31.23 5.20 39.00
CA ALA A 100 32.65 5.44 39.26
C ALA A 100 32.88 6.75 40.02
N PHE A 101 32.21 7.83 39.63
CA PHE A 101 32.28 9.13 40.31
C PHE A 101 31.82 9.03 41.77
N HIS A 102 30.70 8.37 42.06
CA HIS A 102 30.20 8.22 43.43
C HIS A 102 31.13 7.36 44.30
N VAL A 103 31.66 6.26 43.76
CA VAL A 103 32.61 5.38 44.46
C VAL A 103 33.93 6.11 44.72
N LEU A 104 34.50 6.75 43.71
CA LEU A 104 35.79 7.43 43.80
C LEU A 104 35.71 8.71 44.64
N ARG A 105 34.62 9.47 44.56
CA ARG A 105 34.41 10.64 45.43
C ARG A 105 34.36 10.25 46.90
N ARG A 106 33.74 9.10 47.22
CA ARG A 106 33.72 8.59 48.59
C ARG A 106 35.11 8.14 49.04
N LYS A 107 35.89 7.48 48.17
CA LYS A 107 37.27 7.07 48.46
C LYS A 107 38.24 8.24 48.54
N ALA A 108 37.96 9.34 47.85
CA ALA A 108 38.81 10.52 47.82
C ALA A 108 38.74 11.34 49.13
N LEU A 109 37.75 11.12 49.99
CA LEU A 109 37.63 11.82 51.26
C LEU A 109 38.19 10.94 52.39
N PRO A 110 39.04 11.47 53.28
CA PRO A 110 39.56 10.72 54.44
C PRO A 110 38.55 10.59 55.58
N PHE A 111 37.33 11.11 55.40
CA PHE A 111 36.22 11.09 56.35
C PHE A 111 34.92 10.69 55.63
N PRO A 112 33.91 10.16 56.36
CA PRO A 112 32.61 9.88 55.76
C PRO A 112 31.96 11.18 55.26
N PRO A 113 31.43 11.22 54.02
CA PRO A 113 30.75 12.41 53.52
C PRO A 113 29.37 12.56 54.17
N GLY A 114 29.06 13.77 54.64
CA GLY A 114 27.81 14.05 55.33
C GLY A 114 27.72 15.48 55.83
N ARG A 115 26.60 15.81 56.47
CA ARG A 115 26.45 17.02 57.28
C ARG A 115 26.53 16.66 58.76
N TYR A 116 27.23 17.46 59.54
CA TYR A 116 27.53 17.16 60.93
C TYR A 116 27.29 18.39 61.79
N LEU A 117 26.52 18.24 62.86
CA LEU A 117 26.31 19.28 63.86
C LEU A 117 27.28 19.04 65.01
N PHE A 118 28.20 19.96 65.22
CA PHE A 118 29.07 20.05 66.38
C PHE A 118 28.55 21.12 67.35
N PRO A 119 29.06 21.18 68.59
CA PRO A 119 28.59 22.15 69.59
C PRO A 119 28.65 23.63 69.16
N LEU A 120 29.55 23.96 68.23
CA LEU A 120 29.77 25.33 67.74
C LEU A 120 29.47 25.52 66.26
N ASP A 121 29.44 24.46 65.45
CA ASP A 121 29.42 24.57 64.00
C ASP A 121 28.56 23.49 63.36
N ILE A 122 27.87 23.86 62.28
CA ILE A 122 27.37 22.91 61.29
C ILE A 122 28.43 22.78 60.21
N ILE A 123 28.90 21.55 59.98
CA ILE A 123 29.92 21.23 58.98
C ILE A 123 29.27 20.40 57.87
N ASP A 124 29.20 20.96 56.67
CA ASP A 124 28.90 20.23 55.46
C ASP A 124 30.19 19.67 54.86
N ALA A 125 30.45 18.40 55.12
CA ALA A 125 31.62 17.65 54.67
C ALA A 125 31.27 16.72 53.49
N ARG A 126 30.32 17.09 52.63
CA ARG A 126 29.97 16.31 51.44
C ARG A 126 31.03 16.35 50.34
N SER A 127 31.99 17.27 50.40
CA SER A 127 33.07 17.44 49.42
C SER A 127 34.39 17.82 50.11
N ARG A 128 35.49 17.92 49.36
CA ARG A 128 36.77 18.43 49.89
C ARG A 128 36.67 19.89 50.34
N ASN A 129 35.73 20.66 49.77
CA ASN A 129 35.40 21.99 50.23
C ASN A 129 34.34 21.84 51.32
N LEU A 130 34.75 22.10 52.55
CA LEU A 130 33.89 22.09 53.73
C LEU A 130 33.14 23.42 53.78
N ARG A 131 31.82 23.38 53.96
CA ARG A 131 31.06 24.58 54.35
C ARG A 131 30.85 24.54 55.85
N ILE A 132 31.30 25.58 56.53
CA ILE A 132 31.24 25.69 58.00
C ILE A 132 30.30 26.84 58.33
N THR A 133 29.23 26.55 59.04
CA THR A 133 28.25 27.55 59.49
C THR A 133 28.29 27.61 61.02
N SER A 134 28.64 28.77 61.56
CA SER A 134 28.78 28.96 63.00
C SER A 134 27.43 29.04 63.69
N LEU A 135 27.25 28.30 64.79
CA LEU A 135 26.06 28.40 65.64
C LEU A 135 26.00 29.69 66.47
N SER A 136 27.06 30.52 66.45
CA SER A 136 27.01 31.87 67.01
C SER A 136 26.10 32.80 66.20
N GLU A 137 25.86 32.51 64.93
CA GLU A 137 25.03 33.28 64.01
C GLU A 137 23.59 32.75 63.94
N LEU A 138 23.26 31.78 64.80
CA LEU A 138 21.95 31.16 64.87
C LEU A 138 20.92 32.15 65.43
N GLU A 139 19.90 32.47 64.64
CA GLU A 139 18.81 33.36 65.04
C GLU A 139 17.68 32.58 65.72
N ASP A 140 17.31 31.43 65.16
CA ASP A 140 16.19 30.61 65.65
C ASP A 140 16.48 29.11 65.52
N PHE A 141 15.93 28.33 66.45
CA PHE A 141 16.05 26.88 66.48
C PHE A 141 14.71 26.22 66.79
N LYS A 142 14.29 25.32 65.91
CA LYS A 142 13.02 24.58 66.05
C LYS A 142 13.26 23.08 65.94
N ALA A 143 12.72 22.33 66.90
CA ALA A 143 12.58 20.88 66.80
C ALA A 143 11.10 20.54 66.67
N VAL A 144 10.67 20.12 65.47
CA VAL A 144 9.27 19.82 65.16
C VAL A 144 9.08 18.32 65.03
N HIS A 145 8.17 17.74 65.83
CA HIS A 145 7.75 16.36 65.69
C HIS A 145 6.75 16.23 64.54
N GLU A 146 7.10 15.44 63.52
CA GLU A 146 6.29 15.26 62.32
C GLU A 146 5.43 14.01 62.45
N HIS A 147 4.13 14.15 62.16
CA HIS A 147 3.15 13.08 62.23
C HIS A 147 2.51 12.83 60.85
N SER A 148 2.33 11.56 60.50
CA SER A 148 1.54 11.15 59.33
C SER A 148 0.44 10.22 59.81
N ASN A 149 -0.81 10.57 59.53
CA ASN A 149 -2.00 9.86 60.02
C ASN A 149 -2.02 9.69 61.55
N GLY A 150 -1.58 10.72 62.28
CA GLY A 150 -1.50 10.72 63.75
C GLY A 150 -0.30 9.95 64.33
N VAL A 151 0.40 9.14 63.51
CA VAL A 151 1.58 8.37 63.94
C VAL A 151 2.84 9.21 63.77
N TYR A 152 3.67 9.26 64.80
CA TYR A 152 4.98 9.90 64.74
C TYR A 152 5.84 9.28 63.63
N THR A 153 6.47 10.12 62.80
CA THR A 153 7.34 9.66 61.71
C THR A 153 8.81 10.01 61.95
N HIS A 154 9.09 11.27 62.28
CA HIS A 154 10.43 11.79 62.53
C HIS A 154 10.37 13.13 63.26
N THR A 155 11.52 13.68 63.62
CA THR A 155 11.66 15.04 64.15
C THR A 155 12.63 15.82 63.30
N THR A 156 12.22 17.01 62.88
CA THR A 156 13.02 17.90 62.06
C THR A 156 13.62 19.00 62.94
N PHE A 157 14.95 19.01 63.03
CA PHE A 157 15.74 20.05 63.68
C PHE A 157 16.05 21.11 62.62
N THR A 158 15.46 22.28 62.74
CA THR A 158 15.65 23.42 61.85
C THR A 158 16.47 24.49 62.56
N PHE A 159 17.55 24.92 61.92
CA PHE A 159 18.45 25.97 62.35
C PHE A 159 18.32 27.11 61.35
N ASP A 160 17.75 28.24 61.77
CA ASP A 160 17.60 29.44 60.96
C ASP A 160 18.71 30.43 61.32
N PHE A 161 19.46 30.86 60.30
CA PHE A 161 20.58 31.80 60.41
C PHE A 161 20.22 33.13 59.77
N GLY A 162 20.90 34.20 60.18
CA GLY A 162 20.71 35.52 59.60
C GLY A 162 20.88 35.54 58.09
N GLY A 163 20.14 36.40 57.39
CA GLY A 163 20.19 36.47 55.93
C GLY A 163 19.41 35.39 55.18
N GLY A 164 18.62 34.56 55.87
CA GLY A 164 17.65 33.63 55.27
C GLY A 164 18.16 32.19 55.07
N ASP A 165 19.37 31.88 55.55
CA ASP A 165 19.95 30.54 55.45
C ASP A 165 19.31 29.59 56.46
N ARG A 166 19.02 28.36 56.02
CA ARG A 166 18.35 27.34 56.82
C ARG A 166 19.06 26.00 56.70
N GLU A 167 19.41 25.41 57.83
CA GLU A 167 19.90 24.03 57.92
C GLU A 167 18.90 23.11 58.60
N GLN A 168 18.80 21.88 58.09
CA GLN A 168 17.85 20.89 58.60
C GLN A 168 18.48 19.53 58.79
N PHE A 169 18.21 18.92 59.95
CA PHE A 169 18.53 17.54 60.29
C PHE A 169 17.27 16.77 60.64
N VAL A 170 17.18 15.54 60.14
CA VAL A 170 16.05 14.64 60.42
C VAL A 170 16.50 13.55 61.37
N VAL A 171 15.86 13.46 62.53
CA VAL A 171 16.09 12.43 63.53
C VAL A 171 14.87 11.51 63.59
N ARG A 172 15.08 10.21 63.49
CA ARG A 172 14.01 9.21 63.62
C ARG A 172 14.00 8.66 65.05
N GLY A 173 12.79 8.50 65.58
CA GLY A 173 12.56 8.06 66.96
C GLY A 173 12.43 9.26 67.90
N LYS A 174 11.29 9.35 68.58
CA LYS A 174 10.97 10.49 69.46
C LYS A 174 11.97 10.60 70.61
N ASP A 175 12.24 9.50 71.31
CA ASP A 175 13.15 9.47 72.46
C ASP A 175 14.59 9.85 72.07
N GLU A 176 15.05 9.40 70.90
CA GLU A 176 16.37 9.76 70.38
C GLU A 176 16.42 11.25 70.00
N ALA A 177 15.39 11.79 69.35
CA ALA A 177 15.30 13.22 69.07
C ALA A 177 15.36 14.06 70.36
N GLU A 178 14.56 13.71 71.37
CA GLU A 178 14.60 14.41 72.66
C GLU A 178 15.95 14.28 73.36
N LYS A 179 16.60 13.11 73.27
CA LYS A 179 17.96 12.89 73.79
C LYS A 179 18.97 13.80 73.10
N ARG A 180 18.96 13.87 71.76
CA ARG A 180 19.86 14.75 70.99
C ARG A 180 19.62 16.22 71.27
N MET A 181 18.37 16.64 71.46
CA MET A 181 18.04 17.99 71.88
C MET A 181 18.65 18.35 73.25
N ARG A 182 18.55 17.44 74.23
CA ARG A 182 19.19 17.61 75.55
C ARG A 182 20.72 17.63 75.44
N GLU A 183 21.31 16.78 74.62
CA GLU A 183 22.77 16.77 74.37
C GLU A 183 23.25 18.09 73.77
N LEU A 184 22.52 18.64 72.80
CA LEU A 184 22.83 19.94 72.20
C LEU A 184 22.77 21.08 73.22
N GLN A 185 21.70 21.13 74.03
CA GLN A 185 21.56 22.15 75.09
C GLN A 185 22.69 22.05 76.12
N ARG A 186 23.03 20.82 76.56
CA ARG A 186 24.13 20.59 77.51
C ARG A 186 25.49 20.97 76.93
N ALA A 187 25.77 20.60 75.68
CA ALA A 187 27.04 20.93 75.04
C ALA A 187 27.22 22.44 74.89
N ARG A 188 26.17 23.18 74.52
CA ARG A 188 26.20 24.65 74.45
C ARG A 188 26.39 25.30 75.82
N ALA A 189 25.68 24.84 76.84
CA ALA A 189 25.84 25.37 78.21
C ALA A 189 27.24 25.09 78.78
N ALA A 190 27.78 23.89 78.56
CA ALA A 190 29.14 23.53 78.98
C ALA A 190 30.21 24.38 78.28
N PHE A 191 30.03 24.66 76.98
CA PHE A 191 30.91 25.55 76.25
C PHE A 191 30.85 26.99 76.76
N GLY A 192 29.64 27.54 76.96
CA GLY A 192 29.46 28.89 77.49
C GLY A 192 30.16 29.07 78.84
N LYS A 193 29.99 28.10 79.74
CA LYS A 193 30.69 28.07 81.03
C LYS A 193 32.21 28.02 80.87
N ALA A 194 32.73 27.17 79.98
CA ALA A 194 34.17 27.10 79.72
C ALA A 194 34.76 28.42 79.21
N LEU A 195 33.97 29.19 78.44
CA LEU A 195 34.36 30.52 77.97
C LEU A 195 34.36 31.56 79.10
N GLU A 196 33.35 31.54 79.99
CA GLU A 196 33.27 32.38 81.19
C GLU A 196 34.43 32.12 82.16
N ASP A 197 34.74 30.85 82.39
CA ASP A 197 35.81 30.38 83.28
C ASP A 197 37.22 30.56 82.67
N LYS A 198 37.31 31.02 81.41
CA LYS A 198 38.56 31.14 80.63
C LYS A 198 39.37 29.84 80.56
N ASP A 199 38.70 28.69 80.61
CA ASP A 199 39.34 27.38 80.53
C ASP A 199 39.68 27.04 79.08
N ALA A 200 40.90 27.40 78.67
CA ALA A 200 41.41 27.15 77.32
C ALA A 200 41.40 25.67 76.94
N ASN A 201 41.57 24.74 77.90
CA ASN A 201 41.57 23.31 77.63
C ASN A 201 40.14 22.79 77.35
N ALA A 202 39.16 23.28 78.11
CA ALA A 202 37.75 22.95 77.88
C ALA A 202 37.21 23.58 76.58
N VAL A 203 37.57 24.83 76.28
CA VAL A 203 37.24 25.47 74.98
C VAL A 203 37.89 24.69 73.84
N HIS A 204 39.17 24.34 73.95
CA HIS A 204 39.86 23.50 72.98
C HIS A 204 39.17 22.14 72.83
N HIS A 205 38.56 21.55 73.86
CA HIS A 205 37.87 20.25 73.77
C HIS A 205 36.61 20.31 72.87
N TYR A 206 35.79 21.34 73.01
CA TYR A 206 34.50 21.49 72.31
C TYR A 206 34.61 22.17 70.94
N ASP A 207 35.69 22.91 70.69
CA ASP A 207 35.94 23.57 69.42
C ASP A 207 36.80 22.73 68.48
N LEU A 208 36.20 22.24 67.39
CA LEU A 208 36.89 21.45 66.37
C LEU A 208 37.93 22.28 65.60
N PHE A 209 37.70 23.58 65.46
CA PHE A 209 38.50 24.52 64.68
C PHE A 209 39.29 25.50 65.57
N TYR A 210 39.51 25.16 66.84
CA TYR A 210 40.22 26.01 67.81
C TYR A 210 41.53 26.59 67.25
N ASP A 211 42.39 25.72 66.68
CA ASP A 211 43.69 26.12 66.11
C ASP A 211 43.56 27.14 64.97
N VAL A 212 42.48 27.06 64.19
CA VAL A 212 42.20 27.99 63.08
C VAL A 212 41.69 29.31 63.62
N ARG A 213 40.76 29.29 64.59
CA ARG A 213 40.18 30.49 65.18
C ARG A 213 41.21 31.32 65.97
N VAL A 214 42.12 30.67 66.69
CA VAL A 214 43.19 31.35 67.44
C VAL A 214 44.25 31.98 66.51
N ARG A 215 44.43 31.45 65.29
CA ARG A 215 45.43 31.90 64.31
C ARG A 215 44.89 32.87 63.25
N GLY A 216 43.86 33.65 63.60
CA GLY A 216 43.30 34.67 62.70
C GLY A 216 42.08 34.24 61.89
N GLY A 217 41.43 33.12 62.26
CA GLY A 217 40.16 32.68 61.68
C GLY A 217 40.28 32.04 60.30
N PHE A 218 39.14 31.68 59.70
CA PHE A 218 39.11 30.98 58.42
C PHE A 218 39.54 31.83 57.21
N GLU A 219 39.48 33.17 57.33
CA GLU A 219 39.96 34.10 56.30
C GLU A 219 41.48 33.97 56.07
N SER A 220 42.24 33.66 57.13
CA SER A 220 43.69 33.42 57.04
C SER A 220 44.08 32.21 56.19
N LEU A 221 43.12 31.35 55.83
CA LEU A 221 43.32 30.16 55.01
C LEU A 221 43.01 30.40 53.52
N GLN A 222 42.49 31.59 53.17
CA GLN A 222 42.19 31.96 51.79
C GLN A 222 43.49 32.39 51.08
N GLY A 223 43.99 31.56 50.16
CA GLY A 223 45.21 31.84 49.37
C GLY A 223 46.45 31.04 49.76
N SER A 224 46.42 30.29 50.87
CA SER A 224 47.53 29.44 51.31
C SER A 224 47.69 28.21 50.40
N ALA A 225 48.89 27.99 49.86
CA ALA A 225 49.18 26.82 49.02
C ALA A 225 49.26 25.54 49.86
N SER A 226 48.66 24.44 49.39
CA SER A 226 48.65 23.13 50.06
C SER A 226 50.04 22.53 50.30
N THR A 227 51.08 23.08 49.67
CA THR A 227 52.49 22.66 49.74
C THR A 227 53.23 23.10 51.01
N GLU A 228 52.67 24.01 51.82
CA GLU A 228 53.38 24.56 52.99
C GLU A 228 53.11 23.81 54.32
N LEU A 229 52.24 22.79 54.33
CA LEU A 229 51.82 22.10 55.56
C LEU A 229 52.34 20.63 55.60
N PRO A 230 53.37 20.30 56.41
CA PRO A 230 53.97 18.97 56.42
C PRO A 230 53.07 17.89 57.06
N GLY A 231 52.75 16.84 56.29
CA GLY A 231 52.19 15.55 56.77
C GLY A 231 50.66 15.49 56.99
N GLY A 232 50.13 14.26 57.17
CA GLY A 232 48.71 13.95 57.48
C GLY A 232 47.88 13.48 56.27
N MET A 233 46.70 12.89 56.52
CA MET A 233 45.79 12.43 55.45
C MET A 233 45.20 13.63 54.67
N LEU A 234 45.19 13.52 53.34
CA LEU A 234 44.67 14.54 52.42
C LEU A 234 43.43 14.02 51.69
N ALA A 235 42.54 14.94 51.31
CA ALA A 235 41.49 14.65 50.36
C ALA A 235 42.11 14.56 48.95
N GLY A 236 41.85 13.44 48.26
CA GLY A 236 42.30 13.19 46.90
C GLY A 236 41.53 14.02 45.85
N GLU A 237 42.14 14.20 44.69
CA GLU A 237 41.48 14.81 43.54
C GLU A 237 40.77 13.76 42.69
N LEU A 238 39.66 14.15 42.06
CA LEU A 238 38.98 13.30 41.10
C LEU A 238 39.66 13.44 39.73
N PRO A 239 39.80 12.34 38.96
CA PRO A 239 40.20 12.42 37.56
C PRO A 239 39.32 13.40 36.77
N ARG A 240 39.94 14.30 35.98
CA ARG A 240 39.24 15.31 35.16
C ARG A 240 38.14 14.74 34.25
N VAL A 241 38.30 13.49 33.79
CA VAL A 241 37.30 12.79 32.97
C VAL A 241 35.99 12.57 33.74
N LEU A 242 36.03 12.31 35.04
CA LEU A 242 34.84 12.11 35.88
C LEU A 242 34.16 13.43 36.25
N GLU A 243 34.93 14.51 36.34
CA GLU A 243 34.39 15.86 36.47
C GLU A 243 33.63 16.27 35.20
N ARG A 244 34.18 15.92 34.02
CA ARG A 244 33.57 16.14 32.70
C ARG A 244 32.80 14.93 32.17
N ARG A 245 32.27 14.07 33.05
CA ARG A 245 31.66 12.78 32.68
C ARG A 245 30.58 12.87 31.61
N TRP A 246 29.82 13.95 31.57
CA TRP A 246 28.77 14.15 30.56
C TRP A 246 29.32 14.36 29.15
N LEU A 247 30.43 15.11 29.02
CA LEU A 247 31.12 15.29 27.73
C LEU A 247 31.79 13.99 27.29
N ALA A 248 32.41 13.26 28.23
CA ALA A 248 32.98 11.95 27.95
C ALA A 248 31.92 10.95 27.49
N ALA A 249 30.78 10.89 28.19
CA ALA A 249 29.65 10.04 27.81
C ALA A 249 29.07 10.42 26.45
N LEU A 250 28.98 11.72 26.13
CA LEU A 250 28.52 12.20 24.82
C LEU A 250 29.46 11.75 23.70
N ALA A 251 30.77 11.93 23.88
CA ALA A 251 31.76 11.51 22.89
C ALA A 251 31.70 9.99 22.64
N VAL A 252 31.64 9.18 23.71
CA VAL A 252 31.50 7.72 23.60
C VAL A 252 30.16 7.34 22.96
N GLY A 253 29.07 7.99 23.35
CA GLY A 253 27.73 7.72 22.81
C GLY A 253 27.63 7.92 21.31
N VAL A 254 28.21 9.00 20.78
CA VAL A 254 28.25 9.29 19.34
C VAL A 254 29.09 8.26 18.59
N VAL A 255 30.31 7.97 19.07
CA VAL A 255 31.23 7.04 18.40
C VAL A 255 30.69 5.61 18.43
N LEU A 256 30.30 5.12 19.62
CA LEU A 256 29.79 3.77 19.80
C LEU A 256 28.43 3.57 19.12
N GLY A 257 27.53 4.54 19.22
CA GLY A 257 26.23 4.43 18.58
C GLY A 257 26.33 4.42 17.05
N SER A 258 27.17 5.27 16.45
CA SER A 258 27.33 5.33 14.99
C SER A 258 27.99 4.07 14.45
N SER A 259 29.07 3.61 15.11
CA SER A 259 29.80 2.41 14.70
C SER A 259 28.95 1.15 14.84
N THR A 260 28.21 1.00 15.95
CA THR A 260 27.31 -0.15 16.12
C THR A 260 26.18 -0.14 15.11
N TRP A 261 25.54 0.99 14.84
CA TRP A 261 24.49 1.08 13.80
C TRP A 261 25.02 0.68 12.43
N LEU A 262 26.19 1.20 12.04
CA LEU A 262 26.82 0.87 10.76
C LEU A 262 27.15 -0.63 10.66
N VAL A 263 27.86 -1.18 11.66
CA VAL A 263 28.23 -2.60 11.68
C VAL A 263 26.99 -3.49 11.69
N ARG A 264 25.98 -3.14 12.48
CA ARG A 264 24.70 -3.86 12.52
C ARG A 264 24.03 -3.88 11.16
N ASN A 265 23.97 -2.75 10.46
CA ASN A 265 23.35 -2.68 9.13
C ASN A 265 24.12 -3.48 8.09
N LEU A 266 25.45 -3.42 8.09
CA LEU A 266 26.28 -4.23 7.18
C LEU A 266 26.07 -5.72 7.40
N LEU A 267 26.07 -6.18 8.66
CA LEU A 267 25.85 -7.60 8.98
C LEU A 267 24.42 -8.05 8.68
N SER A 268 23.43 -7.21 9.01
CA SER A 268 22.01 -7.48 8.74
C SER A 268 21.72 -7.59 7.24
N ASP A 269 22.31 -6.71 6.42
CA ASP A 269 22.21 -6.73 4.96
C ASP A 269 22.76 -8.04 4.38
N SER A 270 23.95 -8.49 4.82
CA SER A 270 24.53 -9.76 4.38
C SER A 270 23.68 -10.99 4.77
N VAL A 271 23.09 -10.99 5.96
CA VAL A 271 22.19 -12.08 6.39
C VAL A 271 20.91 -12.07 5.56
N ALA A 272 20.33 -10.89 5.33
CA ALA A 272 19.14 -10.72 4.51
C ALA A 272 19.36 -11.17 3.05
N PHE A 273 20.50 -10.81 2.47
CA PHE A 273 20.89 -11.27 1.15
C PHE A 273 21.07 -12.79 1.09
N THR A 274 21.73 -13.37 2.09
CA THR A 274 21.90 -14.84 2.20
C THR A 274 20.54 -15.54 2.30
N HIS A 275 19.59 -14.97 3.04
CA HIS A 275 18.22 -15.46 3.10
C HIS A 275 17.53 -15.41 1.73
N ALA A 276 17.62 -14.28 1.01
CA ALA A 276 17.08 -14.15 -0.34
C ALA A 276 17.67 -15.18 -1.30
N LYS A 277 18.99 -15.40 -1.25
CA LYS A 277 19.70 -16.42 -2.03
C LYS A 277 19.24 -17.84 -1.71
N THR A 278 18.99 -18.13 -0.43
CA THR A 278 18.52 -19.44 0.03
C THR A 278 17.08 -19.73 -0.42
N VAL A 279 16.20 -18.72 -0.35
CA VAL A 279 14.80 -18.86 -0.81
C VAL A 279 14.72 -18.94 -2.33
N GLY A 280 15.57 -18.17 -3.03
CA GLY A 280 15.72 -18.26 -4.49
C GLY A 280 14.50 -17.79 -5.29
N ARG A 281 13.62 -16.96 -4.70
CA ARG A 281 12.41 -16.45 -5.36
C ARG A 281 12.50 -14.98 -5.71
N GLU A 282 11.84 -14.59 -6.79
CA GLU A 282 11.79 -13.20 -7.27
C GLU A 282 11.35 -12.23 -6.17
N ALA A 283 10.22 -12.54 -5.52
CA ALA A 283 9.63 -11.69 -4.50
C ALA A 283 10.58 -11.42 -3.32
N THR A 284 11.41 -12.39 -2.92
CA THR A 284 12.35 -12.23 -1.82
C THR A 284 13.51 -11.32 -2.21
N PHE A 285 14.01 -11.43 -3.45
CA PHE A 285 15.02 -10.49 -3.96
C PHE A 285 14.46 -9.07 -4.10
N ARG A 286 13.22 -8.90 -4.56
CA ARG A 286 12.61 -7.55 -4.62
C ARG A 286 12.46 -6.93 -3.23
N ASN A 287 12.04 -7.72 -2.23
CA ASN A 287 11.92 -7.23 -0.86
C ASN A 287 13.29 -6.82 -0.30
N TYR A 288 14.34 -7.60 -0.57
CA TYR A 288 15.71 -7.24 -0.19
C TYR A 288 16.16 -5.93 -0.86
N LEU A 289 15.95 -5.79 -2.17
CA LEU A 289 16.41 -4.65 -2.96
C LEU A 289 15.80 -3.30 -2.56
N ARG A 290 14.72 -3.27 -1.78
CA ARG A 290 14.14 -2.01 -1.28
C ARG A 290 15.06 -1.23 -0.35
N THR A 291 15.84 -1.94 0.47
CA THR A 291 16.70 -1.34 1.50
C THR A 291 18.13 -1.90 1.48
N ALA A 292 18.48 -2.65 0.43
CA ALA A 292 19.79 -3.26 0.23
C ALA A 292 20.93 -2.23 0.15
N TRP A 293 22.09 -2.58 0.72
CA TRP A 293 23.30 -1.77 0.65
C TRP A 293 24.44 -2.46 -0.11
N LEU A 294 24.89 -3.65 0.30
CA LEU A 294 26.14 -4.24 -0.21
C LEU A 294 25.94 -5.09 -1.46
N HIS A 295 24.90 -5.92 -1.49
CA HIS A 295 24.73 -6.95 -2.52
C HIS A 295 23.73 -6.56 -3.60
N VAL A 296 23.58 -5.25 -3.88
CA VAL A 296 22.55 -4.74 -4.81
C VAL A 296 22.69 -5.35 -6.21
N ASP A 297 23.89 -5.32 -6.78
CA ASP A 297 24.11 -5.79 -8.15
C ASP A 297 23.93 -7.31 -8.27
N GLU A 298 24.47 -8.09 -7.33
CA GLU A 298 24.31 -9.55 -7.29
C GLU A 298 22.83 -9.92 -7.07
N ALA A 299 22.11 -9.22 -6.18
CA ALA A 299 20.69 -9.43 -5.96
C ALA A 299 19.84 -9.06 -7.17
N LYS A 300 20.21 -8.02 -7.93
CA LYS A 300 19.55 -7.68 -9.19
C LYS A 300 19.69 -8.80 -10.22
N GLU A 301 20.90 -9.32 -10.38
CA GLU A 301 21.17 -10.40 -11.32
C GLU A 301 20.43 -11.69 -10.93
N LEU A 302 20.55 -12.11 -9.66
CA LEU A 302 19.90 -13.32 -9.17
C LEU A 302 18.37 -13.21 -9.14
N GLY A 303 17.84 -12.05 -8.76
CA GLY A 303 16.41 -11.76 -8.78
C GLY A 303 15.84 -11.77 -10.18
N ALA A 304 16.52 -11.17 -11.16
CA ALA A 304 16.13 -11.22 -12.56
C ALA A 304 16.17 -12.64 -13.14
N LYS A 305 17.12 -13.49 -12.70
CA LYS A 305 17.17 -14.91 -13.07
C LYS A 305 16.00 -15.69 -12.46
N ALA A 306 15.72 -15.49 -11.17
CA ALA A 306 14.62 -16.15 -10.47
C ALA A 306 13.26 -15.74 -11.08
N GLY A 307 13.01 -14.45 -11.27
CA GLY A 307 11.78 -13.96 -11.90
C GLY A 307 11.57 -14.48 -13.31
N PHE A 308 12.64 -14.58 -14.11
CA PHE A 308 12.53 -15.16 -15.44
C PHE A 308 12.12 -16.63 -15.37
N SER A 309 12.75 -17.42 -14.49
CA SER A 309 12.42 -18.84 -14.31
C SER A 309 11.00 -19.04 -13.79
N GLU A 310 10.52 -18.20 -12.88
CA GLU A 310 9.15 -18.26 -12.36
C GLU A 310 8.12 -17.93 -13.46
N CYS A 311 8.41 -16.94 -14.30
CA CYS A 311 7.56 -16.63 -15.45
C CYS A 311 7.64 -17.70 -16.55
N GLU A 312 8.74 -18.43 -16.71
CA GLU A 312 8.76 -19.60 -17.60
C GLU A 312 7.84 -20.73 -17.12
N GLN A 313 7.74 -20.94 -15.80
CA GLN A 313 6.86 -21.96 -15.22
C GLN A 313 5.38 -21.57 -15.33
N THR A 314 5.04 -20.33 -15.01
CA THR A 314 3.66 -19.84 -15.02
C THR A 314 3.19 -19.54 -16.46
N ASN A 315 4.06 -18.92 -17.24
CA ASN A 315 3.90 -18.56 -18.65
C ASN A 315 2.60 -17.82 -18.99
N THR A 316 2.32 -16.75 -18.23
CA THR A 316 1.16 -15.87 -18.40
C THR A 316 1.58 -14.50 -18.90
N GLU A 317 0.69 -13.79 -19.61
CA GLU A 317 0.97 -12.43 -20.11
C GLU A 317 1.36 -11.50 -18.95
N ARG A 318 0.60 -11.56 -17.84
CA ARG A 318 0.82 -10.70 -16.68
C ARG A 318 2.17 -10.91 -16.00
N CYS A 319 2.65 -12.16 -15.88
CA CYS A 319 3.96 -12.42 -15.27
C CYS A 319 5.08 -11.75 -16.08
N TRP A 320 5.03 -11.89 -17.41
CA TRP A 320 6.02 -11.28 -18.28
C TRP A 320 5.93 -9.75 -18.28
N GLU A 321 4.73 -9.16 -18.21
CA GLU A 321 4.57 -7.72 -18.02
C GLU A 321 5.21 -7.24 -16.71
N ASP A 322 4.91 -7.90 -15.58
CA ASP A 322 5.49 -7.58 -14.27
C ASP A 322 7.03 -7.76 -14.28
N TYR A 323 7.54 -8.78 -14.97
CA TYR A 323 8.98 -9.01 -15.14
C TYR A 323 9.66 -7.83 -15.84
N LEU A 324 9.10 -7.34 -16.94
CA LEU A 324 9.65 -6.22 -17.71
C LEU A 324 9.70 -4.91 -16.90
N VAL A 325 8.78 -4.75 -15.94
CA VAL A 325 8.74 -3.60 -15.03
C VAL A 325 9.74 -3.75 -13.89
N ASN A 326 9.74 -4.91 -13.21
CA ASN A 326 10.56 -5.13 -12.02
C ASN A 326 12.04 -5.33 -12.34
N TRP A 327 12.37 -5.81 -13.54
CA TRP A 327 13.72 -6.20 -13.95
C TRP A 327 14.14 -5.54 -15.26
N SER A 328 13.95 -4.22 -15.37
CA SER A 328 14.24 -3.43 -16.57
C SER A 328 15.71 -3.47 -17.02
N GLU A 329 16.65 -3.77 -16.11
CA GLU A 329 18.08 -3.90 -16.38
C GLU A 329 18.52 -5.35 -16.69
N SER A 330 17.57 -6.29 -16.77
CA SER A 330 17.89 -7.71 -17.03
C SER A 330 18.55 -7.91 -18.40
N PRO A 331 19.60 -8.75 -18.51
CA PRO A 331 20.17 -9.11 -19.81
C PRO A 331 19.20 -9.89 -20.70
N ARG A 332 18.12 -10.47 -20.13
CA ARG A 332 17.08 -11.22 -20.87
C ARG A 332 15.84 -10.37 -21.17
N LEU A 333 15.89 -9.06 -21.00
CA LEU A 333 14.75 -8.16 -21.25
C LEU A 333 14.23 -8.29 -22.68
N GLN A 334 15.13 -8.39 -23.66
CA GLN A 334 14.77 -8.50 -25.07
C GLN A 334 14.06 -9.83 -25.37
N GLU A 335 14.55 -10.93 -24.81
CA GLU A 335 13.93 -12.25 -24.93
C GLU A 335 12.53 -12.24 -24.29
N ALA A 336 12.40 -11.70 -23.07
CA ALA A 336 11.11 -11.60 -22.39
C ALA A 336 10.10 -10.77 -23.21
N ARG A 337 10.53 -9.63 -23.76
CA ARG A 337 9.67 -8.69 -24.50
C ARG A 337 9.25 -9.21 -25.88
N VAL A 338 10.19 -9.73 -26.65
CA VAL A 338 9.97 -10.06 -28.08
C VAL A 338 9.48 -11.49 -28.26
N GLU A 339 9.94 -12.40 -27.40
CA GLU A 339 9.65 -13.82 -27.55
C GLU A 339 8.63 -14.32 -26.53
N ARG A 340 8.90 -14.14 -25.23
CA ARG A 340 8.10 -14.81 -24.19
C ARG A 340 6.73 -14.17 -23.99
N LEU A 341 6.67 -12.85 -23.89
CA LEU A 341 5.42 -12.11 -23.67
C LEU A 341 4.39 -12.35 -24.79
N PRO A 342 4.71 -12.20 -26.09
CA PRO A 342 3.72 -12.46 -27.15
C PRO A 342 3.28 -13.92 -27.21
N ARG A 343 4.18 -14.88 -26.94
CA ARG A 343 3.82 -16.31 -26.88
C ARG A 343 2.81 -16.59 -25.78
N ALA A 344 3.03 -16.07 -24.57
CA ALA A 344 2.11 -16.22 -23.46
C ALA A 344 0.76 -15.57 -23.76
N ALA A 345 0.75 -14.35 -24.29
CA ALA A 345 -0.47 -13.65 -24.66
C ALA A 345 -1.28 -14.36 -25.76
N LEU A 346 -0.62 -14.95 -26.77
CA LEU A 346 -1.34 -15.75 -27.79
C LEU A 346 -1.91 -17.05 -27.21
N LYS A 347 -1.23 -17.66 -26.23
CA LYS A 347 -1.72 -18.85 -25.54
C LYS A 347 -2.98 -18.56 -24.72
N GLU A 348 -3.04 -17.39 -24.09
CA GLU A 348 -4.19 -16.96 -23.26
C GLU A 348 -5.33 -16.33 -24.09
N ALA A 349 -5.06 -15.92 -25.33
CA ALA A 349 -6.07 -15.36 -26.22
C ALA A 349 -7.21 -16.36 -26.46
N ALA A 350 -8.45 -15.89 -26.32
CA ALA A 350 -9.64 -16.69 -26.64
C ALA A 350 -9.60 -17.16 -28.11
N PRO A 351 -10.18 -18.34 -28.42
CA PRO A 351 -10.21 -18.89 -29.79
C PRO A 351 -11.29 -18.18 -30.64
N THR A 352 -11.22 -16.86 -30.74
CA THR A 352 -12.13 -16.01 -31.51
C THR A 352 -11.34 -15.09 -32.42
N LEU A 353 -11.92 -14.70 -33.55
CA LEU A 353 -11.25 -13.84 -34.51
C LEU A 353 -11.02 -12.44 -33.92
N SER A 354 -11.96 -11.95 -33.11
CA SER A 354 -11.81 -10.67 -32.40
C SER A 354 -10.63 -10.67 -31.43
N ALA A 355 -10.47 -11.74 -30.63
CA ALA A 355 -9.36 -11.85 -29.68
C ALA A 355 -8.02 -11.97 -30.40
N LEU A 356 -7.93 -12.76 -31.47
CA LEU A 356 -6.71 -12.89 -32.27
C LEU A 356 -6.35 -11.59 -33.00
N ARG A 357 -7.34 -10.85 -33.52
CA ARG A 357 -7.12 -9.50 -34.08
C ARG A 357 -6.61 -8.52 -33.03
N GLN A 358 -7.19 -8.54 -31.83
CA GLN A 358 -6.74 -7.70 -30.72
C GLN A 358 -5.31 -8.06 -30.30
N PHE A 359 -4.98 -9.35 -30.25
CA PHE A 359 -3.63 -9.83 -30.01
C PHE A 359 -2.65 -9.26 -31.04
N ARG A 360 -2.93 -9.40 -32.34
CA ARG A 360 -2.06 -8.87 -33.42
C ARG A 360 -1.94 -7.35 -33.39
N LYS A 361 -2.98 -6.64 -32.94
CA LYS A 361 -2.93 -5.19 -32.72
C LYS A 361 -2.03 -4.81 -31.53
N LYS A 362 -2.08 -5.58 -30.44
CA LYS A 362 -1.23 -5.38 -29.24
C LYS A 362 0.23 -5.76 -29.52
N TYR A 363 0.46 -6.81 -30.31
CA TYR A 363 1.77 -7.37 -30.62
C TYR A 363 2.03 -7.43 -32.14
N PRO A 364 2.19 -6.27 -32.81
CA PRO A 364 2.43 -6.24 -34.25
C PRO A 364 3.76 -6.91 -34.59
N GLN A 365 3.78 -7.72 -35.65
CA GLN A 365 4.98 -8.43 -36.13
C GLN A 365 5.68 -9.28 -35.05
N SER A 366 4.91 -9.82 -34.10
CA SER A 366 5.47 -10.71 -33.08
C SER A 366 6.03 -12.00 -33.67
N VAL A 367 6.91 -12.68 -32.92
CA VAL A 367 7.48 -13.99 -33.33
C VAL A 367 6.43 -15.09 -33.52
N VAL A 368 5.20 -14.87 -33.03
CA VAL A 368 4.05 -15.77 -33.18
C VAL A 368 2.96 -15.18 -34.09
N ASP A 369 3.25 -14.15 -34.88
CA ASP A 369 2.24 -13.58 -35.80
C ASP A 369 1.76 -14.64 -36.81
N ALA A 370 2.66 -15.48 -37.32
CA ALA A 370 2.30 -16.58 -38.21
C ALA A 370 1.39 -17.62 -37.54
N GLU A 371 1.64 -17.94 -36.26
CA GLU A 371 0.78 -18.85 -35.49
C GLU A 371 -0.60 -18.23 -35.24
N ALA A 372 -0.66 -16.92 -34.93
CA ALA A 372 -1.92 -16.21 -34.79
C ALA A 372 -2.71 -16.17 -36.11
N GLN A 373 -2.04 -15.92 -37.25
CA GLN A 373 -2.65 -15.98 -38.58
C GLN A 373 -3.18 -17.37 -38.91
N GLU A 374 -2.42 -18.43 -38.61
CA GLU A 374 -2.86 -19.82 -38.80
C GLU A 374 -4.10 -20.14 -37.97
N ARG A 375 -4.15 -19.73 -36.69
CA ARG A 375 -5.37 -19.89 -35.87
C ARG A 375 -6.56 -19.12 -36.43
N MET A 376 -6.34 -17.91 -36.97
CA MET A 376 -7.39 -17.15 -37.65
C MET A 376 -7.91 -17.90 -38.89
N HIS A 377 -7.00 -18.45 -39.70
CA HIS A 377 -7.33 -19.24 -40.89
C HIS A 377 -8.14 -20.49 -40.53
N GLN A 378 -7.75 -21.21 -39.47
CA GLN A 378 -8.47 -22.37 -38.98
C GLN A 378 -9.92 -22.06 -38.57
N LEU A 379 -10.18 -20.88 -37.99
CA LEU A 379 -11.55 -20.46 -37.68
C LEU A 379 -12.40 -20.27 -38.95
N PHE A 380 -11.83 -19.70 -40.01
CA PHE A 380 -12.51 -19.58 -41.30
C PHE A 380 -12.72 -20.94 -41.97
N ALA A 381 -11.72 -21.82 -41.95
CA ALA A 381 -11.81 -23.17 -42.49
C ALA A 381 -12.84 -24.04 -41.75
N GLN A 382 -12.90 -23.92 -40.43
CA GLN A 382 -13.91 -24.59 -39.60
C GLN A 382 -15.31 -24.06 -39.93
N ALA A 383 -15.49 -22.74 -39.99
CA ALA A 383 -16.78 -22.15 -40.35
C ALA A 383 -17.25 -22.55 -41.75
N LEU A 384 -16.32 -22.68 -42.72
CA LEU A 384 -16.63 -23.20 -44.05
C LEU A 384 -17.06 -24.68 -43.99
N THR A 385 -16.39 -25.50 -43.19
CA THR A 385 -16.73 -26.91 -43.00
C THR A 385 -18.11 -27.06 -42.35
N ASP A 386 -18.38 -26.27 -41.31
CA ASP A 386 -19.68 -26.23 -40.64
C ASP A 386 -20.79 -25.78 -41.59
N PHE A 387 -20.52 -24.79 -42.44
CA PHE A 387 -21.43 -24.37 -43.51
C PHE A 387 -21.68 -25.49 -44.51
N GLN A 388 -20.63 -26.14 -45.03
CA GLN A 388 -20.74 -27.25 -45.98
C GLN A 388 -21.64 -28.38 -45.46
N SER A 389 -21.52 -28.71 -44.17
CA SER A 389 -22.35 -29.73 -43.52
C SER A 389 -23.83 -29.35 -43.45
N GLN A 390 -24.17 -28.06 -43.56
CA GLN A 390 -25.53 -27.54 -43.44
C GLN A 390 -26.08 -26.99 -44.76
N ALA A 391 -25.22 -26.75 -45.74
CA ALA A 391 -25.55 -26.06 -46.98
C ALA A 391 -26.50 -26.87 -47.88
N SER A 392 -27.42 -26.15 -48.54
CA SER A 392 -28.32 -26.74 -49.53
C SER A 392 -27.54 -27.37 -50.68
N THR A 393 -27.92 -28.59 -51.06
CA THR A 393 -27.32 -29.32 -52.19
C THR A 393 -27.99 -29.00 -53.53
N LYS A 394 -29.02 -28.13 -53.53
CA LYS A 394 -29.78 -27.76 -54.74
C LYS A 394 -28.99 -26.90 -55.72
N ASN A 395 -28.03 -26.10 -55.22
CA ASN A 395 -27.22 -25.21 -56.05
C ASN A 395 -25.72 -25.54 -55.92
N PRO A 396 -25.08 -26.15 -56.94
CA PRO A 396 -23.67 -26.54 -56.86
C PRO A 396 -22.71 -25.34 -56.77
N ARG A 397 -23.15 -24.12 -57.10
CA ARG A 397 -22.34 -22.90 -57.01
C ARG A 397 -22.32 -22.28 -55.61
N LEU A 398 -23.19 -22.71 -54.70
CA LEU A 398 -23.35 -22.09 -53.38
C LEU A 398 -22.11 -22.24 -52.49
N VAL A 399 -21.69 -23.48 -52.25
CA VAL A 399 -20.52 -23.77 -51.40
C VAL A 399 -19.24 -23.13 -51.93
N PRO A 400 -18.90 -23.23 -53.23
CA PRO A 400 -17.74 -22.53 -53.79
C PRO A 400 -17.82 -21.01 -53.61
N PHE A 401 -19.01 -20.42 -53.76
CA PHE A 401 -19.19 -18.98 -53.57
C PHE A 401 -18.97 -18.56 -52.12
N VAL A 402 -19.53 -19.29 -51.15
CA VAL A 402 -19.33 -18.99 -49.72
C VAL A 402 -17.86 -19.19 -49.31
N GLY A 403 -17.16 -20.18 -49.88
CA GLY A 403 -15.71 -20.32 -49.70
C GLY A 403 -14.94 -19.08 -50.16
N LYS A 404 -15.29 -18.51 -51.32
CA LYS A 404 -14.70 -17.26 -51.83
C LYS A 404 -15.06 -16.05 -50.97
N LEU A 405 -16.28 -15.99 -50.45
CA LEU A 405 -16.71 -14.96 -49.52
C LEU A 405 -15.84 -14.98 -48.26
N LEU A 406 -15.70 -16.15 -47.61
CA LEU A 406 -14.90 -16.27 -46.39
C LEU A 406 -13.43 -15.92 -46.65
N ALA A 407 -12.84 -16.36 -47.77
CA ALA A 407 -11.48 -15.97 -48.15
C ALA A 407 -11.34 -14.44 -48.36
N HIS A 408 -12.36 -13.79 -48.91
CA HIS A 408 -12.40 -12.33 -49.03
C HIS A 408 -12.46 -11.65 -47.65
N LEU A 409 -13.32 -12.10 -46.74
CA LEU A 409 -13.42 -11.56 -45.38
C LEU A 409 -12.14 -11.79 -44.57
N GLU A 410 -11.46 -12.92 -44.78
CA GLU A 410 -10.16 -13.23 -44.18
C GLU A 410 -9.07 -12.26 -44.66
N SER A 411 -8.94 -12.10 -45.99
CA SER A 411 -7.90 -11.25 -46.60
C SER A 411 -8.07 -9.75 -46.30
N THR A 412 -9.32 -9.27 -46.22
CA THR A 412 -9.62 -7.86 -45.94
C THR A 412 -9.70 -7.56 -44.45
N GLY A 413 -9.89 -8.58 -43.61
CA GLY A 413 -10.14 -8.41 -42.18
C GLY A 413 -11.48 -7.74 -41.84
N ASN A 414 -12.37 -7.55 -42.82
CA ASN A 414 -13.67 -6.91 -42.63
C ASN A 414 -14.77 -7.98 -42.60
N PRO A 415 -15.47 -8.21 -41.48
CA PRO A 415 -16.52 -9.24 -41.41
C PRO A 415 -17.84 -8.83 -42.06
N LYS A 416 -17.96 -7.58 -42.55
CA LYS A 416 -19.24 -7.04 -43.02
C LYS A 416 -19.62 -7.59 -44.40
N VAL A 417 -20.89 -7.96 -44.51
CA VAL A 417 -21.57 -8.27 -45.76
C VAL A 417 -22.84 -7.43 -45.80
N LEU A 418 -22.98 -6.59 -46.83
CA LEU A 418 -24.10 -5.66 -46.91
C LEU A 418 -25.31 -6.31 -47.57
N VAL A 419 -26.47 -6.20 -46.94
CA VAL A 419 -27.75 -6.56 -47.54
C VAL A 419 -28.40 -5.30 -48.09
N ARG A 420 -28.64 -5.26 -49.40
CA ARG A 420 -29.18 -4.08 -50.08
C ARG A 420 -30.41 -4.44 -50.89
N PHE A 421 -31.44 -3.61 -50.81
CA PHE A 421 -32.71 -3.83 -51.49
C PHE A 421 -32.91 -2.82 -52.62
N GLN A 422 -33.62 -3.24 -53.65
CA GLN A 422 -34.16 -2.34 -54.67
C GLN A 422 -35.51 -2.85 -55.17
N ARG A 423 -36.53 -2.03 -54.95
CA ARG A 423 -37.84 -2.25 -55.55
C ARG A 423 -37.82 -1.77 -56.99
N GLU A 424 -38.24 -2.64 -57.91
CA GLU A 424 -38.46 -2.26 -59.30
C GLU A 424 -39.93 -1.86 -59.50
N ALA A 425 -40.14 -0.76 -60.22
CA ALA A 425 -41.48 -0.26 -60.48
C ALA A 425 -42.24 -1.23 -61.39
N SER A 426 -43.45 -1.61 -60.99
CA SER A 426 -44.36 -2.43 -61.78
C SER A 426 -45.67 -1.69 -62.00
N THR A 427 -46.18 -1.65 -63.24
CA THR A 427 -47.50 -1.09 -63.55
C THR A 427 -48.64 -2.03 -63.17
N SER A 428 -48.33 -3.30 -62.89
CA SER A 428 -49.32 -4.35 -62.68
C SER A 428 -50.26 -4.11 -61.49
N LEU A 429 -49.80 -3.44 -60.43
CA LEU A 429 -50.65 -3.06 -59.30
C LEU A 429 -51.65 -1.97 -59.68
N LEU A 430 -51.21 -0.97 -60.46
CA LEU A 430 -52.07 0.10 -60.96
C LEU A 430 -53.09 -0.45 -61.97
N GLU A 431 -52.67 -1.35 -62.85
CA GLU A 431 -53.54 -2.06 -63.78
C GLU A 431 -54.56 -2.93 -63.04
N ALA A 432 -54.15 -3.60 -61.96
CA ALA A 432 -55.05 -4.37 -61.12
C ALA A 432 -56.09 -3.47 -60.43
N ASP A 433 -55.70 -2.30 -59.92
CA ASP A 433 -56.62 -1.32 -59.37
C ASP A 433 -57.67 -0.88 -60.42
N MET A 434 -57.24 -0.58 -61.65
CA MET A 434 -58.16 -0.22 -62.75
C MET A 434 -59.11 -1.36 -63.15
N LEU A 435 -58.58 -2.58 -63.30
CA LEU A 435 -59.37 -3.76 -63.64
C LEU A 435 -60.38 -4.09 -62.55
N MET A 436 -59.98 -4.00 -61.29
CA MET A 436 -60.86 -4.24 -60.14
C MET A 436 -61.91 -3.16 -59.99
N GLN A 437 -61.58 -1.88 -60.19
CA GLN A 437 -62.59 -0.82 -60.21
C GLN A 437 -63.66 -1.08 -61.30
N LYS A 438 -63.27 -1.56 -62.49
CA LYS A 438 -64.20 -1.94 -63.56
C LYS A 438 -65.05 -3.17 -63.18
N ALA A 439 -64.42 -4.19 -62.60
CA ALA A 439 -65.10 -5.42 -62.16
C ALA A 439 -66.06 -5.16 -60.98
N GLY A 440 -65.65 -4.37 -59.99
CA GLY A 440 -66.46 -3.97 -58.83
C GLY A 440 -67.71 -3.20 -59.23
N LYS A 441 -67.61 -2.29 -60.21
CA LYS A 441 -68.79 -1.62 -60.80
C LYS A 441 -69.78 -2.61 -61.43
N LYS A 442 -69.27 -3.62 -62.16
CA LYS A 442 -70.10 -4.66 -62.79
C LYS A 442 -70.75 -5.59 -61.75
N LEU A 443 -70.03 -5.92 -60.68
CA LEU A 443 -70.46 -6.84 -59.63
C LEU A 443 -71.21 -6.15 -58.47
N ARG A 444 -71.34 -4.81 -58.49
CA ARG A 444 -71.90 -3.98 -57.41
C ARG A 444 -71.25 -4.26 -56.04
N LYS A 445 -69.94 -4.51 -56.02
CA LYS A 445 -69.15 -4.69 -54.80
C LYS A 445 -68.12 -3.57 -54.65
N PRO A 446 -67.83 -3.09 -53.44
CA PRO A 446 -66.72 -2.16 -53.20
C PRO A 446 -65.37 -2.89 -53.36
N MET A 447 -64.32 -2.19 -53.77
CA MET A 447 -62.98 -2.76 -54.02
C MET A 447 -61.94 -2.04 -53.16
N ALA A 448 -60.93 -2.76 -52.71
CA ALA A 448 -59.80 -2.21 -51.97
C ALA A 448 -58.60 -1.97 -52.91
N GLU A 449 -58.20 -0.71 -53.10
CA GLU A 449 -57.03 -0.35 -53.91
C GLU A 449 -55.74 -0.86 -53.28
N VAL A 450 -54.86 -1.48 -54.07
CA VAL A 450 -53.62 -2.11 -53.61
C VAL A 450 -52.41 -1.19 -53.74
N SER A 451 -52.33 -0.39 -54.81
CA SER A 451 -51.14 0.40 -55.12
C SER A 451 -50.69 1.39 -54.02
N PRO A 452 -51.58 2.04 -53.23
CA PRO A 452 -51.14 2.99 -52.18
C PRO A 452 -50.38 2.34 -51.00
N TYR A 453 -50.43 1.01 -50.86
CA TYR A 453 -49.87 0.28 -49.72
C TYR A 453 -48.46 -0.27 -49.96
N PHE A 454 -47.95 -0.17 -51.20
CA PHE A 454 -46.62 -0.65 -51.60
C PHE A 454 -45.69 0.51 -51.98
N THR A 455 -45.57 1.49 -51.08
CA THR A 455 -44.60 2.59 -51.17
C THR A 455 -43.29 2.23 -50.48
N ASP A 456 -42.20 2.92 -50.82
CA ASP A 456 -40.87 2.64 -50.24
C ASP A 456 -40.87 2.79 -48.70
N GLU A 457 -41.58 3.78 -48.17
CA GLU A 457 -41.75 4.00 -46.72
C GLU A 457 -42.40 2.81 -46.00
N ARG A 458 -43.35 2.13 -46.66
CA ARG A 458 -44.11 1.02 -46.08
C ARG A 458 -43.38 -0.32 -46.17
N ILE A 459 -42.45 -0.47 -47.12
CA ILE A 459 -41.68 -1.70 -47.31
C ILE A 459 -40.37 -1.69 -46.49
N LEU A 460 -39.83 -0.52 -46.16
CA LEU A 460 -38.57 -0.40 -45.39
C LEU A 460 -38.54 -1.25 -44.09
N PRO A 461 -39.60 -1.32 -43.26
CA PRO A 461 -39.60 -2.19 -42.08
C PRO A 461 -39.51 -3.69 -42.43
N LEU A 462 -40.10 -4.12 -43.54
CA LEU A 462 -40.05 -5.51 -44.00
C LEU A 462 -38.62 -5.90 -44.40
N GLU A 463 -37.94 -5.02 -45.15
CA GLU A 463 -36.53 -5.18 -45.52
C GLU A 463 -35.60 -5.27 -44.29
N ASN A 464 -35.89 -4.47 -43.25
CA ASN A 464 -35.14 -4.53 -41.99
C ASN A 464 -35.33 -5.89 -41.30
N ASN A 465 -36.58 -6.35 -41.22
CA ASN A 465 -36.93 -7.61 -40.56
C ASN A 465 -36.28 -8.80 -41.26
N ILE A 466 -36.34 -8.88 -42.60
CA ILE A 466 -35.69 -9.97 -43.34
C ILE A 466 -34.16 -9.93 -43.19
N THR A 467 -33.55 -8.75 -43.19
CA THR A 467 -32.09 -8.63 -42.95
C THR A 467 -31.71 -9.17 -41.57
N GLN A 468 -32.52 -8.86 -40.55
CA GLN A 468 -32.31 -9.38 -39.19
C GLN A 468 -32.53 -10.90 -39.12
N ALA A 469 -33.58 -11.43 -39.75
CA ALA A 469 -33.86 -12.87 -39.79
C ALA A 469 -32.73 -13.66 -40.47
N MET A 470 -32.27 -13.17 -41.63
CA MET A 470 -31.10 -13.73 -42.32
C MET A 470 -29.84 -13.65 -41.45
N GLY A 471 -29.61 -12.50 -40.79
CA GLY A 471 -28.50 -12.33 -39.84
C GLY A 471 -28.53 -13.37 -38.71
N ALA A 472 -29.72 -13.64 -38.15
CA ALA A 472 -29.91 -14.62 -37.09
C ALA A 472 -29.65 -16.06 -37.58
N ALA A 473 -30.07 -16.40 -38.80
CA ALA A 473 -29.81 -17.71 -39.41
C ALA A 473 -28.30 -17.92 -39.68
N PHE A 474 -27.63 -16.93 -40.25
CA PHE A 474 -26.19 -16.99 -40.51
C PHE A 474 -25.37 -17.08 -39.22
N LYS A 475 -25.81 -16.41 -38.13
CA LYS A 475 -25.16 -16.45 -36.81
C LYS A 475 -25.06 -17.86 -36.22
N GLN A 476 -25.89 -18.80 -36.66
CA GLN A 476 -25.84 -20.21 -36.21
C GLN A 476 -24.62 -20.97 -36.71
N ILE A 477 -24.02 -20.49 -37.81
CA ILE A 477 -22.85 -21.11 -38.45
C ILE A 477 -21.65 -20.19 -38.34
N PHE A 478 -21.87 -18.89 -38.56
CA PHE A 478 -20.83 -17.89 -38.56
C PHE A 478 -20.93 -17.02 -37.31
N PRO A 479 -19.97 -17.15 -36.38
CA PRO A 479 -19.75 -16.16 -35.34
C PRO A 479 -19.72 -14.73 -35.90
N THR A 480 -20.25 -13.77 -35.16
CA THR A 480 -20.39 -12.37 -35.60
C THR A 480 -19.06 -11.66 -35.85
N ASP A 481 -17.96 -12.21 -35.34
CA ASP A 481 -16.61 -11.70 -35.62
C ASP A 481 -16.03 -12.20 -36.94
N LEU A 482 -16.56 -13.30 -37.50
CA LEU A 482 -16.23 -13.84 -38.82
C LEU A 482 -17.09 -13.21 -39.93
N LEU A 483 -18.41 -13.16 -39.74
CA LEU A 483 -19.36 -12.64 -40.72
C LEU A 483 -20.53 -11.95 -40.02
N VAL A 484 -20.84 -10.73 -40.45
CA VAL A 484 -22.03 -9.98 -40.05
C VAL A 484 -22.78 -9.49 -41.28
N LEU A 485 -24.08 -9.80 -41.32
CA LEU A 485 -25.01 -9.21 -42.26
C LEU A 485 -25.51 -7.87 -41.70
N GLU A 486 -25.35 -6.81 -42.48
CA GLU A 486 -25.76 -5.45 -42.10
C GLU A 486 -26.58 -4.83 -43.23
N LYS A 487 -27.66 -4.13 -42.92
CA LYS A 487 -28.43 -3.43 -43.94
C LYS A 487 -27.58 -2.29 -44.52
N GLY A 488 -27.38 -2.30 -45.83
CA GLY A 488 -26.72 -1.23 -46.56
C GLY A 488 -27.72 -0.22 -47.15
N PRO A 489 -27.21 0.85 -47.78
CA PRO A 489 -28.06 1.74 -48.60
C PRO A 489 -28.73 0.96 -49.73
N ALA A 490 -29.89 1.45 -50.21
CA ALA A 490 -30.61 0.85 -51.33
C ALA A 490 -29.70 0.70 -52.57
N LEU A 491 -29.91 -0.34 -53.37
CA LEU A 491 -29.15 -0.49 -54.62
C LEU A 491 -29.58 0.62 -55.59
N SER A 492 -28.60 1.34 -56.15
CA SER A 492 -28.85 2.13 -57.35
C SER A 492 -28.62 1.27 -58.60
N ALA A 493 -29.25 1.64 -59.72
CA ALA A 493 -29.10 0.95 -61.00
C ALA A 493 -27.66 0.88 -61.54
N ARG A 494 -26.70 1.57 -60.90
CA ARG A 494 -25.27 1.61 -61.25
C ARG A 494 -24.36 0.83 -60.27
N ASP A 495 -24.89 0.25 -59.19
CA ASP A 495 -24.07 -0.24 -58.06
C ASP A 495 -23.61 -1.70 -58.14
N THR A 496 -23.90 -2.42 -59.22
CA THR A 496 -23.83 -3.89 -59.23
C THR A 496 -22.42 -4.48 -59.37
N SER A 497 -21.35 -3.68 -59.32
CA SER A 497 -19.98 -4.21 -59.50
C SER A 497 -18.84 -3.50 -58.76
N ASN A 498 -19.07 -2.34 -58.13
CA ASN A 498 -17.99 -1.50 -57.59
C ASN A 498 -17.98 -1.36 -56.05
N SER A 499 -18.62 -2.28 -55.32
CA SER A 499 -18.53 -2.28 -53.86
C SER A 499 -17.23 -2.92 -53.40
N SER A 500 -16.45 -2.24 -52.54
CA SER A 500 -15.25 -2.79 -51.88
C SER A 500 -15.58 -3.83 -50.80
N VAL A 501 -16.87 -4.04 -50.52
CA VAL A 501 -17.42 -4.95 -49.51
C VAL A 501 -18.39 -5.90 -50.21
N PRO A 502 -18.45 -7.20 -49.83
CA PRO A 502 -19.44 -8.13 -50.34
C PRO A 502 -20.88 -7.62 -50.19
N VAL A 503 -21.71 -7.84 -51.21
CA VAL A 503 -23.11 -7.38 -51.22
C VAL A 503 -24.05 -8.54 -51.56
N LEU A 504 -25.04 -8.76 -50.70
CA LEU A 504 -26.26 -9.50 -51.00
C LEU A 504 -27.31 -8.49 -51.49
N GLY A 505 -27.45 -8.39 -52.80
CA GLY A 505 -28.45 -7.56 -53.46
C GLY A 505 -29.76 -8.31 -53.63
N ILE A 506 -30.87 -7.70 -53.24
CA ILE A 506 -32.22 -8.25 -53.41
C ILE A 506 -33.02 -7.24 -54.23
N ARG A 507 -33.23 -7.54 -55.50
CA ARG A 507 -34.13 -6.77 -56.36
C ARG A 507 -35.49 -7.44 -56.33
N TYR A 508 -36.56 -6.67 -56.29
CA TYR A 508 -37.90 -7.27 -56.29
C TYR A 508 -38.94 -6.40 -56.97
N THR A 509 -39.89 -7.08 -57.61
CA THR A 509 -41.10 -6.45 -58.13
C THR A 509 -42.29 -6.88 -57.27
N VAL A 510 -43.23 -5.95 -57.08
CA VAL A 510 -44.52 -6.26 -56.47
C VAL A 510 -45.57 -6.14 -57.54
N GLY A 511 -46.33 -7.23 -57.74
CA GLY A 511 -47.37 -7.27 -58.76
C GLY A 511 -48.65 -7.94 -58.30
N SER A 512 -49.65 -7.89 -59.17
CA SER A 512 -50.89 -8.62 -58.97
C SER A 512 -50.70 -10.10 -59.27
N SER A 513 -51.11 -10.96 -58.34
CA SER A 513 -51.14 -12.42 -58.53
C SER A 513 -52.29 -12.89 -59.43
N GLY A 514 -53.23 -12.01 -59.79
CA GLY A 514 -54.48 -12.35 -60.46
C GLY A 514 -55.52 -13.05 -59.56
N LYS A 515 -55.18 -13.42 -58.32
CA LYS A 515 -56.13 -13.98 -57.35
C LYS A 515 -56.96 -12.86 -56.70
N VAL A 516 -58.20 -13.18 -56.34
CA VAL A 516 -59.12 -12.26 -55.65
C VAL A 516 -59.56 -12.88 -54.33
N PHE A 517 -59.45 -12.10 -53.26
CA PHE A 517 -59.82 -12.49 -51.90
C PHE A 517 -61.08 -11.76 -51.46
N ASN A 518 -61.86 -12.42 -50.60
CA ASN A 518 -63.02 -11.84 -49.93
C ASN A 518 -62.81 -12.00 -48.42
N VAL A 519 -63.10 -10.95 -47.64
CA VAL A 519 -63.00 -10.99 -46.18
C VAL A 519 -64.37 -11.32 -45.62
N SER A 520 -64.48 -12.23 -44.65
CA SER A 520 -65.79 -12.64 -44.12
C SER A 520 -66.59 -11.51 -43.47
N GLU A 521 -65.89 -10.47 -42.99
CA GLU A 521 -66.43 -9.33 -42.25
C GLU A 521 -66.63 -8.06 -43.12
N ASP A 522 -66.23 -8.08 -44.40
CA ASP A 522 -66.40 -6.95 -45.33
C ASP A 522 -66.82 -7.45 -46.72
N SER A 523 -67.74 -6.75 -47.36
CA SER A 523 -68.17 -7.03 -48.75
C SER A 523 -67.11 -6.69 -49.82
N ARG A 524 -65.99 -6.06 -49.42
CA ARG A 524 -64.90 -5.66 -50.32
C ARG A 524 -64.14 -6.86 -50.89
N LEU A 525 -63.80 -6.76 -52.18
CA LEU A 525 -62.83 -7.67 -52.80
C LEU A 525 -61.41 -7.08 -52.72
N PHE A 526 -60.45 -7.95 -52.49
CA PHE A 526 -59.02 -7.66 -52.39
C PHE A 526 -58.26 -8.38 -53.50
N VAL A 527 -57.22 -7.75 -54.03
CA VAL A 527 -56.33 -8.40 -54.99
C VAL A 527 -55.23 -9.12 -54.24
N GLY A 528 -54.91 -10.34 -54.63
CA GLY A 528 -53.71 -11.02 -54.13
C GLY A 528 -52.45 -10.40 -54.71
N ILE A 529 -51.45 -10.15 -53.89
CA ILE A 529 -50.13 -9.68 -54.32
C ILE A 529 -49.17 -10.84 -54.55
N ALA A 530 -48.29 -10.71 -55.53
CA ALA A 530 -47.15 -11.60 -55.74
C ALA A 530 -45.86 -10.78 -55.75
N PHE A 531 -44.80 -11.36 -55.21
CA PHE A 531 -43.45 -10.80 -55.25
C PHE A 531 -42.55 -11.70 -56.10
N GLU A 532 -41.80 -11.09 -57.00
CA GLU A 532 -40.68 -11.75 -57.68
C GLU A 532 -39.40 -11.14 -57.14
N PHE A 533 -38.56 -11.96 -56.50
CA PHE A 533 -37.27 -11.56 -55.93
C PHE A 533 -36.13 -12.11 -56.76
N ASP A 534 -35.26 -11.24 -57.25
CA ASP A 534 -33.97 -11.59 -57.85
C ASP A 534 -32.87 -11.33 -56.83
N VAL A 535 -32.27 -12.39 -56.34
CA VAL A 535 -31.22 -12.35 -55.32
C VAL A 535 -29.87 -12.52 -56.00
N GLU A 536 -28.98 -11.57 -55.75
CA GLU A 536 -27.64 -11.52 -56.31
C GLU A 536 -26.61 -11.33 -55.20
N MET A 537 -25.79 -12.35 -54.94
CA MET A 537 -24.62 -12.22 -54.09
C MET A 537 -23.42 -11.87 -54.94
N SER A 538 -22.81 -10.72 -54.67
CA SER A 538 -21.65 -10.21 -55.39
C SER A 538 -20.44 -10.10 -54.46
N LEU A 539 -19.28 -10.41 -55.03
CA LEU A 539 -17.96 -10.30 -54.42
C LEU A 539 -17.08 -9.46 -55.35
N PRO A 540 -16.13 -8.67 -54.83
CA PRO A 540 -15.23 -7.90 -55.68
C PRO A 540 -14.47 -8.82 -56.65
N ASN A 541 -14.51 -8.50 -57.95
CA ASN A 541 -13.84 -9.24 -59.04
C ASN A 541 -14.28 -10.70 -59.25
N GLU A 542 -15.46 -11.09 -58.75
CA GLU A 542 -15.94 -12.46 -58.82
C GLU A 542 -17.31 -12.54 -59.49
N LYS A 543 -17.62 -13.70 -60.09
CA LYS A 543 -18.93 -13.89 -60.74
C LYS A 543 -20.02 -13.99 -59.68
N PRO A 544 -21.12 -13.22 -59.80
CA PRO A 544 -22.18 -13.24 -58.81
C PRO A 544 -22.89 -14.60 -58.76
N LEU A 545 -23.41 -14.93 -57.57
CA LEU A 545 -24.35 -16.02 -57.37
C LEU A 545 -25.77 -15.44 -57.47
N GLN A 546 -26.54 -15.91 -58.44
CA GLN A 546 -27.88 -15.39 -58.73
C GLN A 546 -28.92 -16.51 -58.65
N PHE A 547 -30.09 -16.20 -58.10
CA PHE A 547 -31.26 -17.05 -58.11
C PHE A 547 -32.52 -16.20 -57.93
N SER A 548 -33.65 -16.67 -58.48
CA SER A 548 -34.93 -15.98 -58.41
C SER A 548 -35.91 -16.76 -57.52
N LEU A 549 -36.68 -16.04 -56.71
CA LEU A 549 -37.69 -16.59 -55.81
C LEU A 549 -39.01 -15.87 -56.07
N SER A 550 -40.03 -16.62 -56.47
CA SER A 550 -41.41 -16.12 -56.60
C SER A 550 -42.17 -16.40 -55.32
N VAL A 551 -42.89 -15.43 -54.77
CA VAL A 551 -43.74 -15.58 -53.59
C VAL A 551 -45.15 -15.11 -53.92
N GLY A 552 -46.10 -16.04 -53.88
CA GLY A 552 -47.51 -15.76 -54.16
C GLY A 552 -48.31 -15.48 -52.89
N PRO A 553 -49.56 -15.00 -53.00
CA PRO A 553 -50.39 -14.81 -51.83
C PRO A 553 -50.89 -16.17 -51.32
N PRO A 554 -51.03 -16.34 -49.99
CA PRO A 554 -51.52 -17.58 -49.39
C PRO A 554 -52.96 -17.86 -49.81
N GLU A 555 -53.39 -19.12 -49.82
CA GLU A 555 -54.77 -19.46 -50.20
C GLU A 555 -55.82 -18.88 -49.24
N ARG A 556 -55.48 -18.82 -47.95
CA ARG A 556 -56.28 -18.22 -46.87
C ARG A 556 -55.34 -17.67 -45.81
N PHE A 557 -55.69 -16.55 -45.20
CA PHE A 557 -54.94 -15.98 -44.09
C PHE A 557 -55.86 -15.19 -43.16
N SER A 558 -55.44 -15.02 -41.92
CA SER A 558 -56.15 -14.23 -40.91
C SER A 558 -55.25 -13.10 -40.42
N PHE A 559 -55.86 -11.97 -40.10
CA PHE A 559 -55.19 -10.80 -39.56
C PHE A 559 -56.12 -10.10 -38.57
N ARG A 560 -55.54 -9.36 -37.62
CA ARG A 560 -56.30 -8.49 -36.73
C ARG A 560 -56.14 -7.06 -37.23
N SER A 561 -57.23 -6.30 -37.26
CA SER A 561 -57.21 -4.88 -37.59
C SER A 561 -57.65 -4.06 -36.38
N ASN A 562 -56.84 -3.07 -36.00
CA ASN A 562 -57.21 -2.04 -35.03
C ASN A 562 -57.52 -0.70 -35.73
N GLY A 563 -57.65 -0.71 -37.06
CA GLY A 563 -57.76 0.48 -37.92
C GLY A 563 -58.30 0.12 -39.31
N SER A 564 -57.67 0.66 -40.37
CA SER A 564 -58.07 0.35 -41.74
C SER A 564 -57.92 -1.15 -42.04
N LEU A 565 -59.04 -1.83 -42.28
CA LEU A 565 -59.07 -3.24 -42.69
C LEU A 565 -58.22 -3.46 -43.95
N VAL A 566 -58.22 -2.49 -44.87
CA VAL A 566 -57.47 -2.58 -46.13
C VAL A 566 -55.98 -2.55 -45.91
N GLU A 567 -55.53 -1.64 -45.05
CA GLU A 567 -54.12 -1.53 -44.68
C GLU A 567 -53.65 -2.80 -43.98
N ALA A 568 -54.43 -3.28 -43.00
CA ALA A 568 -54.10 -4.49 -42.26
C ALA A 568 -54.05 -5.73 -43.17
N ALA A 569 -54.94 -5.83 -44.17
CA ALA A 569 -54.94 -6.93 -45.13
C ALA A 569 -53.67 -6.94 -45.99
N TYR A 570 -53.34 -5.82 -46.64
CA TYR A 570 -52.18 -5.74 -47.53
C TYR A 570 -50.85 -5.77 -46.78
N GLN A 571 -50.78 -5.17 -45.58
CA GLN A 571 -49.62 -5.30 -44.70
C GLN A 571 -49.41 -6.75 -44.27
N ASN A 572 -50.47 -7.50 -43.95
CA ASN A 572 -50.36 -8.91 -43.61
C ASN A 572 -49.91 -9.74 -44.82
N MET A 573 -50.46 -9.50 -46.02
CA MET A 573 -49.99 -10.18 -47.23
C MET A 573 -48.50 -9.89 -47.49
N ALA A 574 -48.05 -8.65 -47.30
CA ALA A 574 -46.65 -8.29 -47.48
C ALA A 574 -45.74 -8.95 -46.42
N LEU A 575 -46.15 -8.94 -45.15
CA LEU A 575 -45.44 -9.64 -44.07
C LEU A 575 -45.30 -11.14 -44.39
N ARG A 576 -46.40 -11.79 -44.77
CA ARG A 576 -46.39 -13.21 -45.15
C ARG A 576 -45.49 -13.48 -46.36
N ALA A 577 -45.46 -12.57 -47.32
CA ALA A 577 -44.58 -12.71 -48.46
C ALA A 577 -43.10 -12.62 -48.07
N PHE A 578 -42.74 -11.75 -47.13
CA PHE A 578 -41.39 -11.67 -46.59
C PHE A 578 -41.06 -12.85 -45.64
N ASP A 579 -42.02 -13.40 -44.91
CA ASP A 579 -41.86 -14.64 -44.14
C ASP A 579 -41.58 -15.84 -45.08
N GLU A 580 -42.33 -15.94 -46.18
CA GLU A 580 -42.12 -16.98 -47.19
C GLU A 580 -40.81 -16.77 -47.96
N LEU A 581 -40.39 -15.52 -48.19
CA LEU A 581 -39.07 -15.20 -48.70
C LEU A 581 -37.97 -15.70 -47.75
N ASP A 582 -38.09 -15.43 -46.45
CA ASP A 582 -37.14 -15.94 -45.45
C ASP A 582 -37.03 -17.47 -45.52
N ASP A 583 -38.18 -18.15 -45.57
CA ASP A 583 -38.23 -19.60 -45.66
C ASP A 583 -37.58 -20.14 -46.95
N LYS A 584 -37.86 -19.51 -48.10
CA LYS A 584 -37.25 -19.85 -49.39
C LYS A 584 -35.76 -19.56 -49.43
N LEU A 585 -35.32 -18.46 -48.83
CA LEU A 585 -33.89 -18.15 -48.67
C LEU A 585 -33.21 -19.21 -47.81
N ARG A 586 -33.80 -19.60 -46.67
CA ARG A 586 -33.27 -20.69 -45.84
C ARG A 586 -33.19 -22.01 -46.62
N HIS A 587 -34.20 -22.36 -47.42
CA HIS A 587 -34.14 -23.54 -48.29
C HIS A 587 -33.10 -23.44 -49.40
N THR A 588 -32.76 -22.23 -49.82
CA THR A 588 -31.71 -21.96 -50.81
C THR A 588 -30.33 -22.10 -50.19
N PHE A 589 -30.13 -21.62 -48.97
CA PHE A 589 -28.83 -21.67 -48.28
C PHE A 589 -28.58 -22.97 -47.52
N PHE A 590 -29.61 -23.59 -46.94
CA PHE A 590 -29.49 -24.66 -45.96
C PHE A 590 -30.38 -25.87 -46.29
N ARG A 591 -29.96 -27.05 -45.82
CA ARG A 591 -30.78 -28.27 -45.90
C ARG A 591 -31.89 -28.22 -44.84
N PRO A 592 -33.09 -28.76 -45.12
CA PRO A 592 -34.22 -28.71 -44.17
C PRO A 592 -33.94 -29.38 -42.82
N ASP A 593 -33.05 -30.37 -42.79
CA ASP A 593 -32.62 -31.12 -41.60
C ASP A 593 -31.44 -30.47 -40.85
N SER A 594 -30.90 -29.36 -41.36
CA SER A 594 -29.76 -28.68 -40.75
C SER A 594 -30.16 -27.83 -39.54
N LYS A 595 -29.22 -27.68 -38.59
CA LYS A 595 -29.43 -26.85 -37.39
C LYS A 595 -29.73 -25.39 -37.75
N ALA A 596 -29.00 -24.82 -38.70
CA ALA A 596 -29.20 -23.45 -39.17
C ALA A 596 -30.59 -23.23 -39.79
N PHE A 597 -31.10 -24.22 -40.53
CA PHE A 597 -32.47 -24.18 -41.04
C PHE A 597 -33.49 -24.18 -39.90
N MET A 598 -33.36 -25.12 -38.96
CA MET A 598 -34.29 -25.27 -37.83
C MET A 598 -34.27 -24.08 -36.86
N ALA A 599 -33.13 -23.43 -36.66
CA ALA A 599 -33.00 -22.27 -35.78
C ALA A 599 -33.81 -21.05 -36.25
N GLY A 600 -34.06 -20.92 -37.56
CA GLY A 600 -34.94 -19.90 -38.12
C GLY A 600 -36.44 -20.22 -37.98
N THR A 601 -36.79 -21.47 -37.71
CA THR A 601 -38.20 -21.92 -37.56
C THR A 601 -38.79 -21.61 -36.17
N GLY A 602 -37.98 -21.06 -35.25
CA GLY A 602 -38.44 -20.51 -33.99
C GLY A 602 -39.36 -19.31 -34.22
N ALA A 603 -40.66 -19.59 -34.35
CA ALA A 603 -41.71 -18.60 -34.52
C ALA A 603 -41.70 -17.56 -33.38
N PRO A 604 -42.12 -16.30 -33.65
CA PRO A 604 -42.74 -15.49 -32.60
C PRO A 604 -44.01 -16.15 -32.04
#